data_AF-X1C3H4-F1
#
_entry.id   AF-X1C3H4-F1
#
_cell.length_a   1.000
_cell.length_b   1.000
_cell.length_c   1.000
_cell.angle_alpha   90.00
_cell.angle_beta   90.00
_cell.angle_gamma   90.00
#
_symmetry.space_group_name_H-M   'P 1'
#
loop_
_entity.id
_entity.type
_entity.pdbx_description
1 polymer ?
#
loop_
_entity_poly.entity_id
_entity_poly.type
_entity_poly.pdbx_seq_one_letter_code
_entity_poly.pdbx_strand_id
1 'polypeptide(L)'
;RRFHGDRGSCQVWADYKMNLRTKTNEKIKTPSYKVYYWNRATYLQRAFDSLIANEDRHMGNILITEDWRMILIDHSRSFLSSKKHTKRLIYGLKGISGEKPMKQLPREFVDKLKSMDFELIKGIVGEYLKDKEIQAVLLRRNIILKEIGKSIKEMGEDKVLY
;
A
#
# COMPACT_ATOMS: atom_id res chain seq x y z
N ARG A 1 22.05 8.94 9.12
CA ARG A 1 22.19 8.90 10.60
C ARG A 1 23.67 8.71 10.93
N ARG A 2 24.13 8.90 12.17
CA ARG A 2 25.52 8.56 12.54
C ARG A 2 25.57 7.15 13.14
N PHE A 3 26.53 6.34 12.72
CA PHE A 3 26.86 5.04 13.33
C PHE A 3 28.33 5.12 13.71
N HIS A 4 28.64 4.91 15.00
CA HIS A 4 29.99 5.14 15.57
C HIS A 4 30.61 6.51 15.26
N GLY A 5 29.80 7.57 15.24
CA GLY A 5 30.29 8.93 14.96
C GLY A 5 30.38 9.27 13.48
N ASP A 6 30.33 8.30 12.57
CA ASP A 6 30.42 8.53 11.13
C ASP A 6 29.06 8.65 10.46
N ARG A 7 28.96 9.54 9.46
CA ARG A 7 27.75 9.66 8.64
C ARG A 7 27.62 8.41 7.78
N GLY A 8 26.51 7.70 7.96
CA GLY A 8 26.18 6.51 7.16
C GLY A 8 24.70 6.44 6.80
N SER A 9 24.40 5.58 5.82
CA SER A 9 23.04 5.14 5.51
C SER A 9 22.82 3.74 6.04
N CYS A 10 21.70 3.51 6.74
CA CYS A 10 21.30 2.16 7.08
C CYS A 10 20.69 1.52 5.82
N GLN A 11 21.18 0.35 5.43
CA GLN A 11 20.67 -0.40 4.30
C GLN A 11 20.15 -1.74 4.79
N VAL A 12 18.94 -2.08 4.35
CA VAL A 12 18.37 -3.41 4.50
C VAL A 12 18.27 -3.98 3.11
N TRP A 13 18.86 -5.15 2.90
CA TRP A 13 18.83 -5.84 1.61
C TRP A 13 17.68 -6.84 1.59
N ALA A 14 17.08 -7.02 0.41
CA ALA A 14 16.07 -8.03 0.17
C ALA A 14 16.45 -8.82 -1.08
N ASP A 15 16.51 -10.14 -0.98
CA ASP A 15 16.74 -10.99 -2.14
C ASP A 15 15.45 -11.06 -2.99
N TYR A 16 15.59 -10.79 -4.28
CA TYR A 16 14.50 -10.83 -5.23
C TYR A 16 14.94 -11.45 -6.55
N LYS A 17 14.01 -12.10 -7.23
CA LYS A 17 14.22 -12.75 -8.53
C LYS A 17 14.17 -11.74 -9.68
N MET A 18 13.16 -10.87 -9.65
CA MET A 18 12.91 -9.88 -10.70
C MET A 18 12.07 -8.72 -10.17
N ASN A 19 11.94 -7.63 -10.91
CA ASN A 19 10.93 -6.61 -10.64
C ASN A 19 9.72 -6.78 -11.60
N LEU A 20 8.62 -6.07 -11.32
CA LEU A 20 7.40 -6.15 -12.12
C LEU A 20 7.61 -5.69 -13.57
N ARG A 21 8.57 -4.79 -13.82
CA ARG A 21 8.89 -4.32 -15.17
C ARG A 21 9.46 -5.47 -16.01
N THR A 22 10.45 -6.19 -15.47
CA THR A 22 11.02 -7.39 -16.10
C THR A 22 9.93 -8.43 -16.37
N LYS A 23 9.12 -8.76 -15.36
CA LYS A 23 7.98 -9.70 -15.51
C LYS A 23 7.05 -9.29 -16.67
N THR A 24 6.77 -8.00 -16.80
CA THR A 24 5.85 -7.47 -17.82
C THR A 24 6.48 -7.48 -19.22
N ASN A 25 7.70 -6.98 -19.36
CA ASN A 25 8.41 -6.89 -20.63
C ASN A 25 8.70 -8.27 -21.22
N GLU A 26 9.13 -9.21 -20.38
CA GLU A 26 9.45 -10.59 -20.78
C GLU A 26 8.21 -11.51 -20.78
N LYS A 27 7.02 -10.97 -20.48
CA LYS A 27 5.74 -11.72 -20.45
C LYS A 27 5.79 -12.96 -19.55
N ILE A 28 6.56 -12.90 -18.46
CA ILE A 28 6.66 -13.99 -17.49
C ILE A 28 5.30 -14.17 -16.81
N LYS A 29 4.73 -15.37 -16.96
CA LYS A 29 3.45 -15.72 -16.36
C LYS A 29 3.63 -16.05 -14.88
N THR A 30 2.69 -15.59 -14.07
CA THR A 30 2.57 -16.06 -12.69
C THR A 30 2.17 -17.54 -12.73
N PRO A 31 2.84 -18.45 -11.99
CA PRO A 31 2.44 -19.84 -11.87
C PRO A 31 0.97 -19.92 -11.49
N SER A 32 0.22 -20.83 -12.12
CA SER A 32 -1.24 -20.94 -11.98
C SER A 32 -1.67 -20.98 -10.51
N TYR A 33 -0.98 -21.78 -9.68
CA TYR A 33 -1.23 -21.93 -8.25
C TYR A 33 -0.91 -20.67 -7.41
N LYS A 34 -0.21 -19.68 -7.96
CA LYS A 34 0.13 -18.40 -7.30
C LYS A 34 -0.73 -17.22 -7.76
N VAL A 35 -1.47 -17.34 -8.86
CA VAL A 35 -2.27 -16.23 -9.44
C VAL A 35 -3.22 -15.62 -8.40
N TYR A 36 -3.87 -16.48 -7.61
CA TYR A 36 -4.80 -16.04 -6.58
C TYR A 36 -4.13 -15.16 -5.52
N TYR A 37 -3.00 -15.62 -4.96
CA TYR A 37 -2.24 -14.88 -3.95
C TYR A 37 -1.61 -13.60 -4.52
N TRP A 38 -1.17 -13.64 -5.78
CA TRP A 38 -0.62 -12.47 -6.47
C TRP A 38 -1.66 -11.34 -6.63
N ASN A 39 -2.90 -11.69 -6.96
CA ASN A 39 -4.00 -10.73 -7.04
C ASN A 39 -4.29 -10.10 -5.67
N ARG A 40 -4.34 -10.92 -4.60
CA ARG A 40 -4.50 -10.45 -3.23
C ARG A 40 -3.37 -9.51 -2.80
N ALA A 41 -2.11 -9.84 -3.10
CA ALA A 41 -0.96 -8.98 -2.85
C ALA A 41 -1.06 -7.65 -3.61
N THR A 42 -1.54 -7.68 -4.86
CA THR A 42 -1.77 -6.47 -5.66
C THR A 42 -2.87 -5.59 -5.05
N TYR A 43 -3.95 -6.15 -4.52
CA TYR A 43 -4.98 -5.37 -3.84
C TYR A 43 -4.46 -4.76 -2.54
N LEU A 44 -3.67 -5.51 -1.76
CA LEU A 44 -3.05 -5.01 -0.54
C LEU A 44 -2.02 -3.90 -0.84
N GLN A 45 -1.21 -4.04 -1.89
CA GLN A 45 -0.32 -2.99 -2.38
C GLN A 45 -1.09 -1.70 -2.69
N ARG A 46 -2.22 -1.81 -3.40
CA ARG A 46 -3.06 -0.65 -3.72
C ARG A 46 -3.61 0.01 -2.46
N ALA A 47 -4.08 -0.78 -1.49
CA ALA A 47 -4.56 -0.25 -0.22
C ALA A 47 -3.46 0.48 0.56
N PHE A 48 -2.26 -0.11 0.60
CA PHE A 48 -1.12 0.47 1.29
C PHE A 48 -0.66 1.78 0.63
N ASP A 49 -0.40 1.78 -0.67
CA ASP A 49 0.00 2.99 -1.40
C ASP A 49 -1.09 4.06 -1.36
N SER A 50 -2.37 3.68 -1.35
CA SER A 50 -3.47 4.61 -1.14
C SER A 50 -3.53 5.16 0.28
N LEU A 51 -3.20 4.39 1.32
CA LEU A 51 -3.19 4.85 2.70
C LEU A 51 -2.08 5.88 2.94
N ILE A 52 -0.89 5.63 2.39
CA ILE A 52 0.25 6.55 2.51
C ILE A 52 0.27 7.60 1.40
N ALA A 53 -0.60 7.51 0.39
CA ALA A 53 -0.54 8.29 -0.85
C ALA A 53 0.86 8.31 -1.50
N ASN A 54 1.40 7.13 -1.79
CA ASN A 54 2.57 7.02 -2.64
C ASN A 54 2.16 7.28 -4.10
N GLU A 55 2.47 8.46 -4.62
CA GLU A 55 2.08 8.85 -5.99
C GLU A 55 3.05 8.34 -7.06
N ASP A 56 4.17 7.75 -6.65
CA ASP A 56 5.26 7.34 -7.55
C ASP A 56 5.52 5.84 -7.59
N ARG A 57 4.51 5.03 -7.25
CA ARG A 57 4.62 3.58 -7.44
C ARG A 57 4.70 3.26 -8.94
N HIS A 58 5.90 2.90 -9.40
CA HIS A 58 6.11 2.34 -10.74
C HIS A 58 6.62 0.89 -10.70
N MET A 59 6.57 0.19 -11.84
CA MET A 59 6.87 -1.25 -11.92
C MET A 59 8.29 -1.64 -11.46
N GLY A 60 9.26 -0.73 -11.57
CA GLY A 60 10.62 -0.94 -11.03
C GLY A 60 10.66 -1.04 -9.49
N ASN A 61 9.67 -0.49 -8.79
CA ASN A 61 9.61 -0.40 -7.33
C ASN A 61 8.81 -1.56 -6.70
N ILE A 62 8.47 -2.55 -7.52
CA ILE A 62 7.75 -3.75 -7.12
C ILE A 62 8.65 -4.94 -7.43
N LEU A 63 9.31 -5.44 -6.40
CA LEU A 63 10.19 -6.60 -6.49
C LEU A 63 9.38 -7.89 -6.27
N ILE A 64 9.83 -8.96 -6.88
CA ILE A 64 9.20 -10.29 -6.87
C ILE A 64 10.26 -11.29 -6.43
N THR A 65 10.02 -12.01 -5.34
CA THR A 65 10.90 -13.06 -4.84
C THR A 65 10.72 -14.36 -5.62
N GLU A 66 11.63 -15.33 -5.44
CA GLU A 66 11.53 -16.68 -6.04
C GLU A 66 10.20 -17.37 -5.71
N ASP A 67 9.70 -17.21 -4.48
CA ASP A 67 8.45 -17.79 -4.01
C ASP A 67 7.20 -16.95 -4.32
N TRP A 68 7.34 -15.93 -5.17
CA TRP A 68 6.28 -15.04 -5.68
C TRP A 68 5.67 -14.08 -4.64
N ARG A 69 6.44 -13.69 -3.61
CA ARG A 69 6.06 -12.57 -2.72
C ARG A 69 6.37 -11.23 -3.38
N MET A 70 5.56 -10.24 -3.05
CA MET A 70 5.73 -8.86 -3.52
C MET A 70 6.45 -8.03 -2.46
N ILE A 71 7.52 -7.35 -2.84
CA ILE A 71 8.22 -6.39 -1.97
C ILE A 71 8.11 -5.00 -2.61
N LEU A 72 7.66 -4.04 -1.81
CA LEU A 72 7.51 -2.65 -2.23
C LEU A 72 8.69 -1.84 -1.71
N ILE A 73 9.51 -1.31 -2.61
CA ILE A 73 10.64 -0.44 -2.28
C ILE A 73 10.33 1.01 -2.67
N ASP A 74 11.16 1.95 -2.26
CA ASP A 74 11.04 3.36 -2.62
C ASP A 74 9.67 3.98 -2.29
N HIS A 75 9.58 4.46 -1.05
CA HIS A 75 8.42 5.18 -0.50
C HIS A 75 8.72 6.66 -0.30
N SER A 76 9.75 7.18 -0.98
CA SER A 76 10.27 8.55 -0.80
C SER A 76 9.21 9.62 -1.11
N ARG A 77 8.28 9.34 -2.02
CA ARG A 77 7.16 10.24 -2.40
C ARG A 77 5.83 9.79 -1.81
N SER A 78 5.81 9.64 -0.47
CA SER A 78 4.64 9.24 0.31
C SER A 78 4.23 10.31 1.33
N PHE A 79 3.14 10.05 2.05
CA PHE A 79 2.52 10.86 3.09
C PHE A 79 2.03 12.25 2.63
N LEU A 80 1.74 12.39 1.33
CA LEU A 80 1.31 13.66 0.73
C LEU A 80 0.03 14.20 1.38
N SER A 81 0.02 15.47 1.79
CA SER A 81 -1.11 16.07 2.51
C SER A 81 -1.89 17.11 1.70
N SER A 82 -1.71 17.17 0.38
CA SER A 82 -2.40 18.16 -0.46
C SER A 82 -3.90 17.84 -0.61
N LYS A 83 -4.71 18.84 -0.95
CA LYS A 83 -6.18 18.71 -1.11
C LYS A 83 -6.59 17.58 -2.07
N LYS A 84 -5.78 17.30 -3.08
CA LYS A 84 -5.98 16.17 -4.01
C LYS A 84 -5.87 14.83 -3.28
N HIS A 85 -4.84 14.66 -2.47
CA HIS A 85 -4.51 13.42 -1.77
C HIS A 85 -5.33 13.19 -0.49
N THR A 86 -5.94 14.22 0.08
CA THR A 86 -6.87 14.07 1.21
C THR A 86 -8.30 13.74 0.78
N LYS A 87 -8.66 14.02 -0.48
CA LYS A 87 -10.02 13.79 -1.02
C LYS A 87 -10.14 12.53 -1.87
N ARG A 88 -9.02 12.03 -2.42
CA ARG A 88 -8.99 10.89 -3.33
C ARG A 88 -7.81 9.99 -3.01
N LEU A 89 -8.02 8.69 -3.19
CA LEU A 89 -6.97 7.68 -3.09
C LEU A 89 -6.10 7.67 -4.35
N ILE A 90 -4.87 7.18 -4.24
CA ILE A 90 -4.04 6.88 -5.41
C ILE A 90 -4.73 5.82 -6.27
N TYR A 91 -5.18 4.75 -5.61
CA TYR A 91 -5.94 3.64 -6.17
C TYR A 91 -7.27 3.47 -5.42
N GLY A 92 -8.35 3.26 -6.15
CA GLY A 92 -9.68 3.04 -5.60
C GLY A 92 -10.73 3.06 -6.70
N LEU A 93 -12.00 3.15 -6.32
CA LEU A 93 -13.12 3.27 -7.26
C LEU A 93 -13.04 4.56 -8.08
N LYS A 94 -12.52 5.65 -7.50
CA LYS A 94 -12.26 6.94 -8.18
C LYS A 94 -10.82 7.41 -8.00
N GLY A 95 -9.88 6.47 -8.09
CA GLY A 95 -8.45 6.69 -7.84
C GLY A 95 -7.82 7.75 -8.75
N ILE A 96 -6.79 8.43 -8.25
CA ILE A 96 -6.00 9.41 -9.01
C ILE A 96 -5.33 8.76 -10.22
N SER A 97 -4.82 7.52 -10.06
CA SER A 97 -4.13 6.76 -11.10
C SER A 97 -5.07 5.84 -11.91
N GLY A 98 -6.35 6.20 -11.96
CA GLY A 98 -7.42 5.42 -12.60
C GLY A 98 -8.17 4.49 -11.65
N GLU A 99 -9.21 3.86 -12.18
CA GLU A 99 -10.07 2.93 -11.43
C GLU A 99 -9.32 1.60 -11.18
N LYS A 100 -8.84 1.45 -9.94
CA LYS A 100 -8.07 0.29 -9.48
C LYS A 100 -8.59 -0.14 -8.10
N PRO A 101 -9.79 -0.74 -8.03
CA PRO A 101 -10.39 -1.12 -6.75
C PRO A 101 -9.56 -2.17 -6.01
N MET A 102 -9.69 -2.15 -4.69
CA MET A 102 -9.15 -3.13 -3.75
C MET A 102 -10.22 -4.19 -3.50
N LYS A 103 -10.31 -5.19 -4.39
CA LYS A 103 -11.44 -6.13 -4.38
C LYS A 103 -11.47 -7.03 -3.14
N GLN A 104 -10.29 -7.39 -2.64
CA GLN A 104 -10.13 -8.24 -1.48
C GLN A 104 -9.00 -7.74 -0.59
N LEU A 105 -9.19 -7.79 0.73
CA LEU A 105 -8.17 -7.39 1.71
C LEU A 105 -8.17 -8.36 2.90
N PRO A 106 -7.02 -8.52 3.59
CA PRO A 106 -6.98 -9.28 4.83
C PRO A 106 -7.93 -8.66 5.87
N ARG A 107 -8.71 -9.50 6.58
CA ARG A 107 -9.60 -9.05 7.65
C ARG A 107 -8.85 -8.28 8.72
N GLU A 108 -7.73 -8.83 9.17
CA GLU A 108 -6.88 -8.19 10.18
C GLU A 108 -6.41 -6.79 9.73
N PHE A 109 -6.04 -6.63 8.45
CA PHE A 109 -5.64 -5.34 7.92
C PHE A 109 -6.79 -4.32 8.02
N VAL A 110 -8.01 -4.71 7.65
CA VAL A 110 -9.19 -3.84 7.70
C VAL A 110 -9.57 -3.51 9.14
N ASP A 111 -9.45 -4.46 10.07
CA ASP A 111 -9.74 -4.21 11.48
C ASP A 111 -8.70 -3.28 12.12
N LYS A 112 -7.41 -3.42 11.78
CA LYS A 112 -6.38 -2.45 12.17
C LYS A 112 -6.64 -1.06 11.59
N LEU A 113 -7.12 -0.96 10.34
CA LEU A 113 -7.53 0.33 9.79
C LEU A 113 -8.67 0.95 10.60
N LYS A 114 -9.66 0.17 11.06
CA LYS A 114 -10.75 0.70 11.89
C LYS A 114 -10.24 1.22 13.25
N SER A 115 -9.24 0.56 13.84
CA SER A 115 -8.71 0.92 15.16
C SER A 115 -7.65 2.03 15.13
N MET A 116 -7.14 2.42 13.97
CA MET A 116 -6.17 3.53 13.89
C MET A 116 -6.81 4.82 14.39
N ASP A 117 -6.05 5.67 15.07
CA ASP A 117 -6.45 7.04 15.38
C ASP A 117 -5.22 7.96 15.32
N PHE A 118 -5.41 9.24 15.62
CA PHE A 118 -4.32 10.22 15.54
C PHE A 118 -3.21 9.90 16.55
N GLU A 119 -3.57 9.61 17.80
CA GLU A 119 -2.62 9.38 18.89
C GLU A 119 -1.79 8.11 18.65
N LEU A 120 -2.42 7.03 18.20
CA LEU A 120 -1.72 5.79 17.84
C LEU A 120 -0.68 6.02 16.75
N ILE A 121 -1.06 6.71 15.68
CA ILE A 121 -0.12 7.00 14.58
C ILE A 121 0.98 7.92 15.10
N LYS A 122 0.64 8.99 15.81
CA LYS A 122 1.60 9.96 16.35
C LYS A 122 2.61 9.29 17.28
N GLY A 123 2.16 8.37 18.15
CA GLY A 123 3.01 7.60 19.05
C GLY A 123 3.99 6.68 18.32
N ILE A 124 3.58 6.09 17.18
CA ILE A 124 4.44 5.20 16.39
C ILE A 124 5.42 5.98 15.52
N VAL A 125 4.96 7.03 14.83
CA VAL A 125 5.79 7.76 13.84
C VAL A 125 6.60 8.89 14.45
N GLY A 126 6.23 9.38 15.64
CA GLY A 126 6.93 10.45 16.35
C GLY A 126 7.14 11.70 15.48
N GLU A 127 8.40 12.09 15.34
CA GLU A 127 8.83 13.27 14.57
C GLU A 127 8.88 13.06 13.04
N TYR A 128 8.74 11.81 12.56
CA TYR A 128 8.89 11.51 11.13
C TYR A 128 7.70 11.96 10.29
N LEU A 129 6.53 12.15 10.90
CA LEU A 129 5.35 12.73 10.24
C LEU A 129 4.82 13.92 11.02
N LYS A 130 4.44 14.95 10.27
CA LYS A 130 3.75 16.13 10.78
C LYS A 130 2.28 15.80 11.04
N ASP A 131 1.66 16.53 11.95
CA ASP A 131 0.25 16.32 12.32
C ASP A 131 -0.69 16.38 11.11
N LYS A 132 -0.44 17.32 10.18
CA LYS A 132 -1.21 17.42 8.92
C LYS A 132 -1.12 16.15 8.05
N GLU A 133 0.01 15.46 8.08
CA GLU A 133 0.27 14.25 7.28
C GLU A 133 -0.43 13.05 7.92
N ILE A 134 -0.41 12.98 9.26
CA ILE A 134 -1.18 12.00 10.04
C ILE A 134 -2.68 12.18 9.78
N GLN A 135 -3.18 13.42 9.85
CA GLN A 135 -4.58 13.72 9.52
C GLN A 135 -4.93 13.31 8.08
N ALA A 136 -4.02 13.53 7.13
CA ALA A 136 -4.22 13.07 5.75
C ALA A 136 -4.30 11.54 5.65
N VAL A 137 -3.51 10.79 6.41
CA VAL A 137 -3.61 9.32 6.50
C VAL A 137 -4.99 8.91 7.03
N LEU A 138 -5.49 9.54 8.09
CA LEU A 138 -6.81 9.23 8.66
C LEU A 138 -7.96 9.51 7.68
N LEU A 139 -7.87 10.61 6.91
CA LEU A 139 -8.83 10.91 5.85
C LEU A 139 -8.83 9.83 4.76
N ARG A 140 -7.65 9.38 4.32
CA ARG A 140 -7.53 8.30 3.32
C ARG A 140 -8.02 6.95 3.86
N ARG A 141 -7.70 6.61 5.11
CA ARG A 141 -8.25 5.46 5.84
C ARG A 141 -9.77 5.46 5.81
N ASN A 142 -10.42 6.61 6.08
CA ASN A 142 -11.88 6.71 6.02
C ASN A 142 -12.44 6.44 4.62
N ILE A 143 -11.76 6.94 3.58
CA ILE A 143 -12.16 6.69 2.18
C ILE A 143 -12.00 5.20 1.84
N ILE A 144 -10.89 4.57 2.24
CA ILE A 144 -10.66 3.12 2.06
C ILE A 144 -11.78 2.31 2.72
N LEU A 145 -12.08 2.58 3.98
CA LEU A 145 -13.15 1.88 4.72
C LEU A 145 -14.52 2.09 4.08
N LYS A 146 -14.80 3.27 3.51
CA LYS A 146 -16.03 3.53 2.76
C LYS A 146 -16.12 2.71 1.47
N GLU A 147 -15.03 2.60 0.71
CA GLU A 147 -15.00 1.75 -0.51
C GLU A 147 -15.19 0.27 -0.16
N ILE A 148 -14.51 -0.23 0.88
CA ILE A 148 -14.65 -1.60 1.37
C ILE A 148 -16.08 -1.87 1.84
N GLY A 149 -16.65 -0.96 2.65
CA GLY A 149 -18.02 -1.10 3.14
C GLY A 149 -19.06 -1.12 2.03
N LYS A 150 -18.83 -0.38 0.92
CA LYS A 150 -19.66 -0.48 -0.28
C LYS A 150 -19.52 -1.86 -0.93
N SER A 151 -18.30 -2.36 -1.13
CA SER A 151 -18.06 -3.69 -1.70
C SER A 151 -18.67 -4.82 -0.86
N ILE A 152 -18.61 -4.73 0.47
CA ILE A 152 -19.24 -5.70 1.38
C ILE A 152 -20.76 -5.72 1.20
N LYS A 153 -21.40 -4.54 1.10
CA LYS A 153 -22.85 -4.45 0.86
C LYS A 153 -23.27 -5.05 -0.49
N GLU A 154 -22.42 -4.93 -1.51
CA GLU A 154 -22.72 -5.40 -2.88
C GLU A 154 -22.41 -6.89 -3.09
N MET A 155 -21.35 -7.41 -2.48
CA MET A 155 -20.82 -8.76 -2.78
C MET A 155 -20.86 -9.73 -1.61
N GLY A 156 -21.08 -9.24 -0.38
CA GLY A 156 -20.96 -10.01 0.86
C GLY A 156 -19.55 -9.96 1.45
N GLU A 157 -19.46 -10.10 2.77
CA GLU A 157 -18.21 -9.92 3.52
C GLU A 157 -17.13 -10.94 3.15
N ASP A 158 -17.47 -12.23 3.07
CA ASP A 158 -16.52 -13.31 2.78
C ASP A 158 -15.90 -13.23 1.37
N LYS A 159 -16.53 -12.47 0.46
CA LYS A 159 -15.97 -12.20 -0.87
C LYS A 159 -14.96 -11.06 -0.86
N VAL A 160 -15.00 -10.19 0.16
CA VAL A 160 -14.18 -8.96 0.26
C VAL A 160 -13.08 -9.11 1.31
N LEU A 161 -13.36 -9.77 2.43
CA LEU A 161 -12.42 -9.95 3.54
C LEU A 161 -11.98 -11.41 3.61
N TYR A 162 -10.68 -11.64 3.72
CA TYR A 162 -10.08 -12.97 3.83
C TYR A 162 -9.09 -13.09 4.98
#